data_AF-A0A4R2T7E2-F1
#
_entry.id   AF-A0A4R2T7E2-F1
#
_cell.length_a   1.000
_cell.length_b   1.000
_cell.length_c   1.000
_cell.angle_alpha   90.00
_cell.angle_beta   90.00
_cell.angle_gamma   90.00
#
_symmetry.space_group_name_H-M   'P 1'
#
loop_
_entity.id
_entity.type
_entity.pdbx_description
1 polymer ?
#
loop_
_entity_poly.entity_id
_entity_poly.type
_entity_poly.pdbx_seq_one_letter_code
_entity_poly.pdbx_strand_id
1 'polypeptide(L)'
;MEIREVNGGRIHGCDVCQEVCPRKKKFLQTATKGDSFLDLLANELDLEKLLLMEDTYYEKIVHPIMYNYIKSKKVFQRNAAIALGNSQDEKHVLALTTALNTCDPMVREYAAWALGNIGGEMAKAKLEKELEHEQTDIVKEAINTALAKFQ
;
A
#
# COMPACT_ATOMS: atom_id res chain seq x y z
N MET A 1 -2.06 -2.42 18.21
CA MET A 1 -1.68 -1.75 16.96
C MET A 1 -0.98 -2.78 16.10
N GLU A 2 -1.61 -3.11 14.99
CA GLU A 2 -1.05 -4.02 14.00
C GLU A 2 0.07 -3.28 13.23
N ILE A 3 1.14 -3.96 12.79
CA ILE A 3 2.26 -3.31 12.05
C ILE A 3 1.76 -2.52 10.82
N ARG A 4 0.62 -2.94 10.26
CA ARG A 4 -0.04 -2.32 9.09
C ARG A 4 -0.49 -0.88 9.39
N GLU A 5 -1.02 -0.61 10.58
CA GLU A 5 -1.53 0.71 10.99
C GLU A 5 -0.40 1.72 11.21
N VAL A 6 0.69 1.29 11.86
CA VAL A 6 1.82 2.16 12.20
C VAL A 6 2.68 2.55 11.00
N ASN A 7 2.60 1.80 9.88
CA ASN A 7 3.33 2.13 8.68
C ASN A 7 2.85 3.43 8.00
N GLY A 8 1.61 3.86 8.24
CA GLY A 8 1.02 5.04 7.59
C GLY A 8 1.11 4.91 6.06
N GLY A 9 1.56 5.97 5.38
CA GLY A 9 1.77 5.98 3.92
C GLY A 9 3.11 5.40 3.43
N ARG A 10 3.93 4.78 4.30
CA ARG A 10 5.26 4.30 3.92
C ARG A 10 5.17 3.00 3.12
N ILE A 11 5.56 3.08 1.84
CA ILE A 11 5.56 1.93 0.92
C ILE A 11 6.93 1.23 0.79
N HIS A 12 8.02 1.92 1.15
CA HIS A 12 9.38 1.41 1.07
C HIS A 12 10.27 2.12 2.10
N GLY A 13 11.08 1.35 2.84
CA GLY A 13 12.03 1.88 3.82
C GLY A 13 11.38 2.54 5.05
N CYS A 14 12.22 2.96 6.00
CA CYS A 14 11.84 3.73 7.17
C CYS A 14 13.06 4.49 7.69
N ASP A 15 12.94 5.82 7.76
CA ASP A 15 14.02 6.69 8.26
C ASP A 15 13.73 7.30 9.63
N VAL A 16 12.67 6.87 10.31
CA VAL A 16 12.26 7.42 11.61
C VAL A 16 13.41 7.37 12.61
N CYS A 17 14.18 6.28 12.66
CA CYS A 17 15.33 6.17 13.57
C CYS A 17 16.47 7.14 13.23
N GLN A 18 16.59 7.54 11.96
CA GLN A 18 17.59 8.49 11.49
C GLN A 18 17.14 9.93 11.73
N GLU A 19 15.84 10.22 11.54
CA GLU A 19 15.21 11.53 11.75
C GLU A 19 15.25 11.95 13.23
N VAL A 20 14.98 11.02 14.15
CA VAL A 20 14.97 11.31 15.59
C VAL A 20 16.37 11.33 16.21
N CYS A 21 17.40 10.87 15.48
CA CYS A 21 18.75 10.71 16.01
C CYS A 21 19.44 12.07 16.29
N PRO A 22 19.78 12.41 17.55
CA PRO A 22 20.42 13.68 17.87
C PRO A 22 21.77 13.88 17.16
N ARG A 23 22.49 12.77 16.89
CA ARG A 23 23.77 12.79 16.19
C ARG A 23 23.62 13.13 14.70
N LYS A 24 22.49 12.77 14.08
CA LYS A 24 22.25 12.97 12.65
C LYS A 24 21.61 14.33 12.32
N LYS A 25 21.01 14.98 13.31
CA LYS A 25 20.26 16.25 13.16
C LYS A 25 21.02 17.32 12.36
N LYS A 26 22.30 17.54 12.67
CA LYS A 26 23.12 18.54 11.97
C LYS A 26 23.31 18.21 10.49
N PHE A 27 23.53 16.94 10.16
CA PHE A 27 23.76 16.48 8.79
C PHE A 27 22.49 16.52 7.93
N LEU A 28 21.34 16.16 8.52
CA LEU A 28 20.04 16.22 7.84
C LEU A 28 19.64 17.67 7.50
N GLN A 29 19.91 18.62 8.39
CA GLN A 29 19.61 20.04 8.14
C GLN A 29 20.47 20.66 7.03
N THR A 30 21.67 20.13 6.79
CA THR A 30 22.58 20.59 5.73
C THR A 30 22.38 19.87 4.40
N ALA A 31 21.55 18.83 4.35
CA ALA A 31 21.24 18.12 3.12
C ALA A 31 20.30 18.98 2.25
N THR A 32 20.89 19.83 1.41
CA THR A 32 20.16 20.84 0.62
C THR A 32 20.06 20.53 -0.87
N LYS A 33 20.74 19.50 -1.37
CA LYS A 33 20.58 19.07 -2.76
C LYS A 33 19.46 18.03 -2.86
N GLY A 34 18.28 18.50 -3.27
CA GLY A 34 17.29 17.64 -3.92
C GLY A 34 17.87 17.07 -5.21
N ASP A 35 17.52 15.84 -5.52
CA ASP A 35 17.88 15.22 -6.78
C ASP A 35 16.70 15.40 -7.75
N SER A 36 16.92 16.15 -8.83
CA SER A 36 15.88 16.44 -9.83
C SER A 36 15.27 15.19 -10.44
N PHE A 37 16.03 14.09 -10.51
CA PHE A 37 15.52 12.80 -10.97
C PHE A 37 14.53 12.20 -9.98
N LEU A 38 14.84 12.28 -8.68
CA LEU A 38 13.94 11.80 -7.63
C LEU A 38 12.68 12.68 -7.52
N ASP A 39 12.80 13.99 -7.72
CA ASP A 39 11.65 14.90 -7.70
C ASP A 39 10.68 14.60 -8.85
N LEU A 40 11.19 14.37 -10.07
CA LEU A 40 10.37 13.99 -11.22
C LEU A 40 9.63 12.67 -10.97
N LEU A 41 10.35 11.67 -10.48
CA LEU A 41 9.78 10.35 -10.24
C LEU A 41 8.81 10.32 -9.06
N ALA A 42 9.04 11.12 -8.02
CA ALA A 42 8.10 11.26 -6.91
C ALA A 42 6.76 11.84 -7.36
N ASN A 43 6.76 12.75 -8.35
CA ASN A 43 5.53 13.31 -8.93
C ASN A 43 4.76 12.30 -9.80
N GLU A 44 5.47 11.35 -10.42
CA GLU A 44 4.87 10.28 -11.24
C GLU A 44 4.40 9.07 -10.42
N LEU A 45 4.81 9.00 -9.14
CA LEU A 45 4.48 7.91 -8.25
C LEU A 45 3.03 8.00 -7.76
N ASP A 46 2.21 7.06 -8.21
CA ASP A 46 0.83 6.88 -7.82
C ASP A 46 0.63 5.54 -7.09
N LEU A 47 -0.11 5.57 -5.98
CA LEU A 47 -0.35 4.40 -5.12
C LEU A 47 -1.32 3.40 -5.73
N GLU A 48 -2.31 3.83 -6.52
CA GLU A 48 -3.23 2.91 -7.21
C GLU A 48 -2.51 2.21 -8.36
N LYS A 49 -1.67 2.92 -9.12
CA LYS A 49 -0.79 2.31 -10.12
C LYS A 49 0.23 1.37 -9.48
N LEU A 50 0.70 1.68 -8.28
CA LEU A 50 1.60 0.80 -7.54
C LEU A 50 0.88 -0.46 -7.02
N LEU A 51 -0.40 -0.35 -6.68
CA LEU A 51 -1.25 -1.47 -6.27
C LEU A 51 -1.58 -2.37 -7.48
N LEU A 52 -2.07 -1.78 -8.57
CA LEU A 52 -2.42 -2.44 -9.82
C LEU A 52 -1.22 -2.41 -10.79
N MET A 53 -0.07 -2.84 -10.27
CA MET A 53 1.23 -2.65 -10.91
C MET A 53 1.34 -3.33 -12.27
N GLU A 54 1.33 -2.51 -13.32
CA GLU A 54 1.78 -2.92 -14.64
C GLU A 54 3.30 -3.07 -14.69
N ASP A 55 3.78 -4.00 -15.52
CA ASP A 55 5.21 -4.21 -15.71
C ASP A 55 5.93 -2.95 -16.20
N THR A 56 5.29 -2.18 -17.10
CA THR A 56 5.86 -0.95 -17.64
C THR A 56 6.05 0.13 -16.58
N TYR A 57 5.09 0.25 -15.65
CA TYR A 57 5.15 1.18 -14.53
C TYR A 57 6.27 0.78 -13.55
N TYR A 58 6.40 -0.52 -13.29
CA TYR A 58 7.52 -1.02 -12.48
C TYR A 58 8.88 -0.65 -13.08
N GLU A 59 9.12 -0.96 -14.35
CA GLU A 59 10.43 -0.71 -14.98
C GLU A 59 10.80 0.77 -15.08
N LYS A 60 9.80 1.64 -15.33
CA LYS A 60 10.05 3.08 -15.57
C LYS A 60 10.05 3.92 -14.29
N ILE A 61 9.22 3.57 -13.31
CA ILE A 61 8.98 4.42 -12.13
C ILE A 61 9.52 3.77 -10.85
N VAL A 62 9.16 2.51 -10.59
CA VAL A 62 9.48 1.85 -9.31
C VAL A 62 10.93 1.38 -9.26
N HIS A 63 11.35 0.62 -10.28
CA HIS A 63 12.66 -0.01 -10.35
C HIS A 63 13.81 1.00 -10.24
N PRO A 64 13.81 2.15 -10.95
CA PRO A 64 14.92 3.10 -10.86
C PRO A 64 15.17 3.69 -9.47
N ILE A 65 14.17 3.64 -8.56
CA ILE A 65 14.25 4.22 -7.22
C ILE A 65 14.36 3.14 -6.13
N MET A 66 13.68 2.00 -6.31
CA MET A 66 13.42 1.04 -5.24
C MET A 66 13.95 -0.38 -5.51
N TYR A 67 14.81 -0.60 -6.52
CA TYR A 67 15.29 -1.95 -6.90
C TYR A 67 16.23 -2.63 -5.90
N ASN A 68 16.66 -1.94 -4.84
CA ASN A 68 17.78 -2.38 -4.02
C ASN A 68 17.46 -3.63 -3.16
N TYR A 69 16.38 -3.59 -2.39
CA TYR A 69 16.11 -4.58 -1.33
C TYR A 69 14.84 -5.40 -1.56
N ILE A 70 13.85 -4.86 -2.27
CA ILE A 70 12.59 -5.56 -2.56
C ILE A 70 12.66 -6.13 -3.97
N LYS A 71 12.68 -7.46 -4.07
CA LYS A 71 12.81 -8.17 -5.35
C LYS A 71 11.48 -8.59 -5.99
N SER A 72 10.38 -8.48 -5.25
CA SER A 72 9.06 -8.94 -5.70
C SER A 72 8.07 -7.78 -5.77
N LYS A 73 7.46 -7.61 -6.95
CA LYS A 73 6.41 -6.59 -7.22
C LYS A 73 5.27 -6.68 -6.22
N LYS A 74 4.90 -7.90 -5.81
CA LYS A 74 3.81 -8.17 -4.86
C LYS A 74 4.02 -7.49 -3.50
N VAL A 75 5.28 -7.29 -3.08
CA VAL A 75 5.58 -6.60 -1.82
C VAL A 75 5.27 -5.11 -1.93
N PHE A 76 5.58 -4.49 -3.07
CA PHE A 76 5.18 -3.10 -3.34
C PHE A 76 3.66 -2.95 -3.41
N GLN A 77 2.98 -3.85 -4.13
CA GLN A 77 1.51 -3.84 -4.23
C GLN A 77 0.85 -3.98 -2.86
N ARG A 78 1.32 -4.91 -2.03
CA ARG A 78 0.87 -5.11 -0.66
C ARG A 78 1.08 -3.87 0.20
N ASN A 79 2.25 -3.25 0.11
CA ASN A 79 2.53 -2.03 0.87
C ASN A 79 1.69 -0.84 0.37
N ALA A 80 1.41 -0.77 -0.93
CA ALA A 80 0.48 0.19 -1.51
C ALA A 80 -0.92 0.01 -0.94
N ALA A 81 -1.43 -1.22 -0.86
CA ALA A 81 -2.73 -1.52 -0.24
C ALA A 81 -2.78 -1.02 1.21
N ILE A 82 -1.72 -1.25 2.01
CA ILE A 82 -1.63 -0.74 3.38
C ILE A 82 -1.69 0.79 3.41
N ALA A 83 -0.90 1.46 2.57
CA ALA A 83 -0.86 2.92 2.51
C ALA A 83 -2.21 3.53 2.10
N LEU A 84 -2.87 2.95 1.10
CA LEU A 84 -4.21 3.32 0.65
C LEU A 84 -5.24 3.11 1.77
N GLY A 85 -5.21 1.97 2.46
CA GLY A 85 -6.07 1.70 3.61
C GLY A 85 -5.87 2.70 4.75
N ASN A 86 -4.62 3.05 5.04
CA ASN A 86 -4.26 4.03 6.07
C ASN A 86 -4.66 5.47 5.71
N SER A 87 -4.88 5.76 4.42
CA SER A 87 -5.35 7.09 3.99
C SER A 87 -6.81 7.35 4.36
N GLN A 88 -7.61 6.30 4.58
CA GLN A 88 -9.05 6.35 4.82
C GLN A 88 -9.85 7.13 3.74
N ASP A 89 -9.30 7.22 2.52
CA ASP A 89 -9.94 7.93 1.40
C ASP A 89 -10.78 6.95 0.56
N GLU A 90 -12.10 7.17 0.55
CA GLU A 90 -13.05 6.33 -0.18
C GLU A 90 -12.81 6.28 -1.69
N LYS A 91 -12.09 7.26 -2.28
CA LYS A 91 -11.78 7.25 -3.71
C LYS A 91 -11.02 5.99 -4.14
N HIS A 92 -10.27 5.38 -3.22
CA HIS A 92 -9.43 4.21 -3.46
C HIS A 92 -10.18 2.87 -3.41
N VAL A 93 -11.46 2.86 -3.02
CA VAL A 93 -12.26 1.63 -2.87
C VAL A 93 -12.31 0.82 -4.16
N LEU A 94 -12.43 1.47 -5.32
CA LEU A 94 -12.51 0.78 -6.61
C LEU A 94 -11.18 0.13 -7.00
N ALA A 95 -10.05 0.81 -6.79
CA ALA A 95 -8.72 0.25 -7.06
C ALA A 95 -8.43 -0.94 -6.12
N LEU A 96 -8.75 -0.81 -4.83
CA LEU A 96 -8.60 -1.89 -3.85
C LEU A 96 -9.50 -3.09 -4.15
N THR A 97 -10.73 -2.86 -4.59
CA THR A 97 -11.62 -3.93 -5.05
C THR A 97 -11.02 -4.65 -6.26
N THR A 98 -10.47 -3.91 -7.21
CA THR A 98 -9.83 -4.52 -8.40
C THR A 98 -8.65 -5.40 -7.99
N ALA A 99 -7.83 -4.93 -7.05
CA ALA A 99 -6.72 -5.69 -6.50
C ALA A 99 -7.19 -6.94 -5.75
N LEU A 100 -8.24 -6.80 -4.93
CA LEU A 100 -8.88 -7.90 -4.21
C LEU A 100 -9.36 -9.00 -5.16
N ASN A 101 -9.74 -8.69 -6.39
CA ASN A 101 -10.30 -9.69 -7.31
C ASN A 101 -9.25 -10.34 -8.21
N THR A 102 -8.21 -9.58 -8.58
CA THR A 102 -7.33 -9.94 -9.71
C THR A 102 -5.88 -10.26 -9.31
N CYS A 103 -5.43 -9.79 -8.14
CA CYS A 103 -4.03 -9.91 -7.76
C CYS A 103 -3.72 -11.26 -7.09
N ASP A 104 -2.43 -11.46 -6.80
CA ASP A 104 -1.95 -12.60 -6.02
C ASP A 104 -2.63 -12.68 -4.64
N PRO A 105 -2.90 -13.88 -4.09
CA PRO A 105 -3.53 -14.06 -2.78
C PRO A 105 -2.95 -13.19 -1.65
N MET A 106 -1.62 -12.98 -1.61
CA MET A 106 -1.02 -12.10 -0.62
C MET A 106 -1.47 -10.64 -0.79
N VAL A 107 -1.60 -10.13 -2.02
CA VAL A 107 -2.07 -8.76 -2.23
C VAL A 107 -3.56 -8.64 -1.93
N ARG A 108 -4.34 -9.67 -2.28
CA ARG A 108 -5.79 -9.74 -2.03
C ARG A 108 -6.13 -9.66 -0.54
N GLU A 109 -5.39 -10.40 0.29
CA GLU A 109 -5.52 -10.32 1.76
C GLU A 109 -5.39 -8.88 2.27
N TYR A 110 -4.39 -8.13 1.79
CA TYR A 110 -4.14 -6.76 2.24
C TYR A 110 -5.09 -5.75 1.60
N ALA A 111 -5.60 -6.02 0.40
CA ALA A 111 -6.67 -5.23 -0.19
C ALA A 111 -7.98 -5.35 0.62
N ALA A 112 -8.32 -6.57 1.08
CA ALA A 112 -9.46 -6.78 1.97
C ALA A 112 -9.30 -6.02 3.30
N TRP A 113 -8.11 -6.12 3.93
CA TRP A 113 -7.79 -5.36 5.14
C TRP A 113 -7.93 -3.85 4.92
N ALA A 114 -7.42 -3.33 3.81
CA ALA A 114 -7.45 -1.92 3.47
C ALA A 114 -8.87 -1.40 3.25
N LEU A 115 -9.73 -2.17 2.58
CA LEU A 115 -11.16 -1.86 2.42
C LEU A 115 -11.88 -1.78 3.77
N GLY A 116 -11.60 -2.72 4.68
CA GLY A 116 -12.12 -2.68 6.06
C GLY A 116 -11.60 -1.49 6.87
N ASN A 117 -10.41 -0.98 6.54
CA ASN A 117 -9.82 0.18 7.21
C ASN A 117 -10.33 1.52 6.67
N ILE A 118 -10.64 1.60 5.38
CA ILE A 118 -11.33 2.76 4.78
C ILE A 118 -12.76 2.85 5.31
N GLY A 119 -13.46 1.72 5.38
CA GLY A 119 -14.85 1.68 5.83
C GLY A 119 -15.83 2.18 4.75
N GLY A 120 -17.05 2.50 5.20
CA GLY A 120 -18.14 2.96 4.33
C GLY A 120 -18.94 1.84 3.64
N GLU A 121 -20.18 2.15 3.26
CA GLU A 121 -21.12 1.19 2.67
C GLU A 121 -20.59 0.58 1.36
N MET A 122 -19.86 1.36 0.56
CA MET A 122 -19.28 0.86 -0.69
C MET A 122 -18.24 -0.23 -0.43
N ALA A 123 -17.31 -0.01 0.51
CA ALA A 123 -16.28 -1.00 0.83
C ALA A 123 -16.90 -2.28 1.39
N LYS A 124 -17.88 -2.15 2.29
CA LYS A 124 -18.65 -3.28 2.84
C LYS A 124 -19.30 -4.11 1.73
N ALA A 125 -20.05 -3.47 0.84
CA ALA A 125 -20.74 -4.16 -0.25
C ALA A 125 -19.77 -4.89 -1.20
N LYS A 126 -18.56 -4.34 -1.44
CA LYS A 126 -17.53 -5.00 -2.25
C LYS A 126 -16.93 -6.22 -1.55
N LEU A 127 -16.66 -6.12 -0.25
CA LEU A 127 -16.17 -7.23 0.57
C LEU A 127 -17.17 -8.39 0.64
N GLU A 128 -18.46 -8.09 0.90
CA GLU A 128 -19.53 -9.09 0.92
C GLU A 128 -19.64 -9.83 -0.41
N LYS A 129 -19.61 -9.08 -1.52
CA LYS A 129 -19.67 -9.66 -2.87
C LYS A 129 -18.48 -10.58 -3.18
N GLU A 130 -17.27 -10.18 -2.79
CA GLU A 130 -16.09 -11.02 -3.07
C GLU A 130 -16.08 -12.29 -2.20
N LEU A 131 -16.57 -12.21 -0.97
CA LEU A 131 -16.64 -13.36 -0.06
C LEU A 131 -17.42 -14.54 -0.65
N GLU A 132 -18.46 -14.27 -1.45
CA GLU A 132 -19.26 -15.31 -2.12
C GLU A 132 -18.45 -16.17 -3.11
N HIS A 133 -17.36 -15.61 -3.67
CA HIS A 133 -16.62 -16.22 -4.77
C HIS A 133 -15.17 -16.58 -4.39
N GLU A 134 -14.62 -16.01 -3.32
CA GLU A 134 -13.23 -16.25 -2.89
C GLU A 134 -13.01 -17.70 -2.44
N GLN A 135 -11.98 -18.33 -3.02
CA GLN A 135 -11.64 -19.72 -2.76
C GLN A 135 -10.49 -19.87 -1.75
N THR A 136 -9.68 -18.83 -1.58
CA THR A 136 -8.48 -18.86 -0.74
C THR A 136 -8.83 -18.55 0.70
N ASP A 137 -8.52 -19.50 1.60
CA ASP A 137 -8.88 -19.41 3.01
C ASP A 137 -8.32 -18.17 3.72
N ILE A 138 -7.05 -17.83 3.47
CA ILE A 138 -6.42 -16.64 4.07
C ILE A 138 -7.12 -15.33 3.65
N VAL A 139 -7.62 -15.27 2.41
CA VAL A 139 -8.32 -14.09 1.90
C VAL A 139 -9.74 -14.05 2.46
N LYS A 140 -10.45 -15.19 2.56
CA LYS A 140 -11.75 -15.29 3.23
C LYS A 140 -11.67 -14.83 4.69
N GLU A 141 -10.63 -15.25 5.42
CA GLU A 141 -10.42 -14.82 6.81
C GLU A 141 -10.17 -13.30 6.90
N ALA A 142 -9.35 -12.75 5.99
CA ALA A 142 -9.12 -11.32 5.92
C ALA A 142 -10.39 -10.52 5.60
N ILE A 143 -11.22 -11.00 4.65
CA ILE A 143 -12.51 -10.38 4.32
C ILE A 143 -13.45 -10.41 5.51
N ASN A 144 -13.61 -11.55 6.18
CA ASN A 144 -14.46 -11.66 7.38
C ASN A 144 -13.98 -10.72 8.50
N THR A 145 -12.67 -10.65 8.71
CA THR A 145 -12.07 -9.73 9.69
C THR A 145 -12.33 -8.27 9.33
N ALA A 146 -12.25 -7.92 8.05
CA ALA A 146 -12.59 -6.59 7.56
C ALA A 146 -14.08 -6.28 7.76
N LEU A 147 -14.98 -7.21 7.42
CA LEU A 147 -16.43 -7.07 7.59
C LEU A 147 -16.85 -6.89 9.06
N ALA A 148 -16.13 -7.52 10.00
CA ALA A 148 -16.37 -7.35 11.43
C ALA A 148 -16.15 -5.90 11.92
N LYS A 149 -15.40 -5.06 11.17
CA LYS A 149 -15.18 -3.65 11.51
C LYS A 149 -16.38 -2.74 11.19
N PHE A 150 -17.36 -3.21 10.42
CA PHE A 150 -18.55 -2.45 10.02
C PHE A 150 -19.75 -2.66 10.96
N GLN A 151 -19.55 -3.37 12.08
CA GLN A 151 -20.58 -3.65 13.09
C GLN A 151 -20.72 -2.50 14.09
#